data_AF-A0A496R7S6-F1
#
_entry.id   AF-A0A496R7S6-F1
#
_cell.length_a   1.000
_cell.length_b   1.000
_cell.length_c   1.000
_cell.angle_alpha   90.00
_cell.angle_beta   90.00
_cell.angle_gamma   90.00
#
_symmetry.space_group_name_H-M   'P 1'
#
loop_
_entity.id
_entity.type
_entity.pdbx_description
1 polymer ?
#
loop_
_entity_poly.entity_id
_entity_poly.type
_entity_poly.pdbx_seq_one_letter_code
_entity_poly.pdbx_strand_id
1 'polypeptide(L)'
;NPKLMKDQNRCILCKRCIRAIKDEKGKSLFAFKNRGYKVVISCDTDLAAGISDEMAQKAMDICPVGAILKKRKGFDVPIGNRPFDKREIGSEVGALR
;
A
#
# COMPACT_ATOMS: atom_id res chain seq x y z
N ASN A 1 -12.35 7.23 -0.04
CA ASN A 1 -12.64 6.26 1.04
C ASN A 1 -12.54 6.93 2.42
N PRO A 2 -13.44 6.64 3.38
CA PRO A 2 -13.40 7.24 4.72
C PRO A 2 -12.22 6.79 5.60
N LYS A 3 -11.60 5.64 5.31
CA LYS A 3 -10.55 5.01 6.15
C LYS A 3 -9.16 4.98 5.53
N LEU A 4 -9.02 5.15 4.22
CA LEU A 4 -7.74 5.16 3.52
C LEU A 4 -7.47 6.49 2.82
N MET A 5 -6.21 6.93 2.91
CA MET A 5 -5.64 8.04 2.15
C MET A 5 -4.51 7.50 1.28
N LYS A 6 -4.50 7.92 0.01
CA LYS A 6 -3.48 7.52 -0.94
C LYS A 6 -2.83 8.76 -1.55
N ASP A 7 -1.51 8.81 -1.45
CA ASP A 7 -0.67 9.81 -2.09
C ASP A 7 -0.11 9.23 -3.39
N GLN A 8 -0.49 9.80 -4.53
CA GLN A 8 -0.04 9.33 -5.84
C GLN A 8 1.43 9.71 -6.09
N ASN A 9 1.89 10.84 -5.57
CA ASN A 9 3.24 11.37 -5.85
C ASN A 9 4.33 10.55 -5.17
N ARG A 10 4.01 9.87 -4.06
CA ARG A 10 4.94 8.99 -3.36
C ARG A 10 4.92 7.54 -3.86
N CYS A 11 3.97 7.16 -4.69
CA CYS A 11 3.77 5.78 -5.10
C CYS A 11 4.77 5.33 -6.18
N ILE A 12 5.68 4.41 -5.84
CA ILE A 12 6.70 3.85 -6.75
C ILE A 12 6.20 2.68 -7.62
N LEU A 13 4.89 2.44 -7.70
CA LEU A 13 4.29 1.41 -8.56
C LEU A 13 4.76 -0.05 -8.30
N CYS A 14 5.28 -0.35 -7.10
CA CYS A 14 5.83 -1.67 -6.73
C CYS A 14 4.84 -2.85 -6.71
N LYS A 15 3.54 -2.64 -6.95
CA LYS A 15 2.48 -3.67 -6.97
C LYS A 15 2.23 -4.41 -5.65
N ARG A 16 2.96 -4.13 -4.55
CA ARG A 16 2.77 -4.83 -3.24
C ARG A 16 1.34 -4.73 -2.71
N CYS A 17 0.74 -3.55 -2.77
CA CYS A 17 -0.64 -3.33 -2.33
C CYS A 17 -1.67 -4.12 -3.15
N ILE A 18 -1.49 -4.24 -4.46
CA ILE A 18 -2.36 -5.04 -5.35
C ILE A 18 -2.26 -6.53 -5.02
N ARG A 19 -1.05 -7.02 -4.70
CA ARG A 19 -0.82 -8.44 -4.38
C ARG A 19 -1.35 -8.84 -3.00
N ALA A 20 -1.12 -7.98 -1.99
CA ALA A 20 -1.35 -8.33 -0.60
C ALA A 20 -2.74 -7.95 -0.08
N ILE A 21 -3.36 -6.89 -0.62
CA ILE A 21 -4.64 -6.39 -0.14
C ILE A 21 -5.75 -6.90 -1.05
N LYS A 22 -6.41 -7.95 -0.56
CA LYS A 22 -7.53 -8.61 -1.20
C LYS A 22 -8.67 -8.71 -0.21
N ASP A 23 -9.88 -8.63 -0.74
CA ASP A 23 -11.12 -8.90 -0.02
C ASP A 23 -11.26 -10.41 0.29
N GLU A 24 -12.23 -10.77 1.13
CA GLU A 24 -12.52 -12.16 1.53
C GLU A 24 -12.78 -13.06 0.31
N LYS A 25 -13.33 -12.49 -0.77
CA LYS A 25 -13.58 -13.17 -2.05
C LYS A 25 -12.36 -13.20 -2.97
N GLY A 26 -11.19 -12.78 -2.50
CA GLY A 26 -9.94 -12.72 -3.26
C GLY A 26 -9.84 -11.55 -4.25
N LYS A 27 -10.83 -10.65 -4.29
CA LYS A 27 -10.82 -9.47 -5.17
C LYS A 27 -9.80 -8.46 -4.70
N SER A 28 -8.97 -7.97 -5.62
CA SER A 28 -7.92 -6.98 -5.28
C SER A 28 -8.54 -5.60 -5.08
N LEU A 29 -8.26 -4.97 -3.95
CA LEU A 29 -8.78 -3.64 -3.64
C LEU A 29 -8.13 -2.53 -4.47
N PHE A 30 -6.87 -2.76 -4.84
CA PHE A 30 -6.07 -1.86 -5.66
C PHE A 30 -5.88 -2.45 -7.05
N ALA A 31 -5.85 -1.57 -8.04
CA ALA A 31 -5.59 -1.93 -9.42
C ALA A 31 -4.71 -0.88 -10.10
N PHE A 32 -4.02 -1.28 -11.18
CA PHE A 32 -3.41 -0.33 -12.08
C PHE A 32 -4.49 0.29 -12.97
N LYS A 33 -4.44 1.61 -13.09
CA LYS A 33 -5.23 2.39 -14.04
C LYS A 33 -4.29 3.06 -15.03
N ASN A 34 -4.75 3.24 -16.27
CA ASN A 34 -3.98 3.75 -17.41
C ASN A 34 -2.79 2.85 -17.80
N ARG A 35 -1.93 3.36 -18.70
CA ARG A 35 -0.72 2.70 -19.20
C ARG A 35 0.42 3.70 -19.41
N GLY A 36 1.65 3.17 -19.52
CA GLY A 36 2.85 3.96 -19.72
C GLY A 36 3.15 4.88 -18.53
N TYR A 37 3.67 6.07 -18.80
CA TYR A 37 4.01 7.07 -17.77
C TYR A 37 2.78 7.59 -17.01
N LYS A 38 1.56 7.37 -17.52
CA LYS A 38 0.30 7.78 -16.85
C LYS A 38 -0.23 6.74 -15.87
N VAL A 39 0.50 5.64 -15.66
CA VAL A 39 0.01 4.55 -14.82
C VAL A 39 -0.10 5.02 -13.37
N VAL A 40 -1.25 4.76 -12.77
CA VAL A 40 -1.50 5.10 -11.37
C VAL A 40 -2.14 3.91 -10.68
N ILE A 41 -1.92 3.79 -9.37
CA ILE A 41 -2.67 2.82 -8.58
C ILE A 41 -4.00 3.47 -8.19
N SER A 42 -5.10 2.91 -8.66
CA SER A 42 -6.45 3.25 -8.23
C SER A 42 -6.93 2.29 -7.14
N CYS A 43 -7.83 2.78 -6.30
CA CYS A 43 -8.53 1.98 -5.31
C CYS A 43 -9.99 1.89 -5.74
N ASP A 44 -10.53 0.68 -5.77
CA ASP A 44 -11.94 0.45 -6.08
C ASP A 44 -12.80 1.05 -4.96
N THR A 45 -13.69 1.98 -5.30
CA THR A 45 -14.47 2.73 -4.32
C THR A 45 -15.51 1.88 -3.62
N ASP A 46 -16.09 0.91 -4.34
CA ASP A 46 -17.19 0.08 -3.85
C ASP A 46 -16.65 -0.98 -2.90
N LEU A 47 -15.55 -1.64 -3.29
CA LEU A 47 -14.84 -2.58 -2.42
C LEU A 47 -14.24 -1.87 -1.21
N ALA A 48 -13.75 -0.64 -1.38
CA ALA A 48 -13.16 0.08 -0.27
C ALA A 48 -14.22 0.52 0.77
N ALA A 49 -15.48 0.72 0.38
CA ALA A 49 -16.53 1.16 1.30
C ALA A 49 -16.69 0.20 2.51
N GLY A 50 -16.50 -1.10 2.29
CA GLY A 50 -16.57 -2.15 3.31
C GLY A 50 -15.26 -2.43 4.05
N ILE A 51 -14.18 -1.67 3.83
CA ILE A 51 -12.86 -2.03 4.37
C ILE A 51 -12.83 -1.95 5.91
N SER A 52 -12.32 -3.00 6.56
CA SER A 52 -12.06 -3.00 8.00
C SER A 52 -10.86 -2.11 8.35
N ASP A 53 -10.78 -1.69 9.61
CA ASP A 53 -9.67 -0.89 10.11
C ASP A 53 -8.33 -1.65 10.07
N GLU A 54 -8.40 -2.98 10.23
CA GLU A 54 -7.27 -3.89 10.13
C GLU A 54 -6.74 -3.98 8.70
N MET A 55 -7.63 -4.09 7.72
CA MET A 55 -7.24 -4.07 6.31
C MET A 55 -6.64 -2.71 5.91
N ALA A 56 -7.16 -1.60 6.44
CA ALA A 56 -6.58 -0.28 6.21
C ALA A 56 -5.16 -0.17 6.82
N GLN A 57 -4.96 -0.71 8.03
CA GLN A 57 -3.65 -0.78 8.67
C GLN A 57 -2.68 -1.66 7.87
N LYS A 58 -3.11 -2.85 7.46
CA LYS A 58 -2.31 -3.76 6.63
C LYS A 58 -1.88 -3.11 5.30
N ALA A 59 -2.77 -2.32 4.69
CA ALA A 59 -2.47 -1.57 3.47
C ALA A 59 -1.45 -0.43 3.69
N MET A 60 -1.41 0.16 4.88
CA MET A 60 -0.38 1.12 5.28
C MET A 60 0.97 0.41 5.49
N ASP A 61 0.98 -0.71 6.21
CA ASP A 61 2.21 -1.43 6.58
C ASP A 61 2.89 -2.09 5.36
N ILE A 62 2.11 -2.54 4.36
CA ILE A 62 2.66 -3.13 3.12
C ILE A 62 3.33 -2.08 2.22
N CYS A 63 3.02 -0.79 2.39
CA CYS A 63 3.50 0.26 1.50
C CYS A 63 4.91 0.72 1.90
N PRO A 64 5.95 0.48 1.08
CA PRO A 64 7.33 0.71 1.51
C PRO A 64 7.68 2.20 1.69
N VAL A 65 6.99 3.06 0.96
CA VAL A 65 7.22 4.52 0.88
C VAL A 65 6.15 5.32 1.63
N GLY A 66 5.19 4.64 2.27
CA GLY A 66 4.08 5.29 2.98
C GLY A 66 3.08 6.01 2.06
N ALA A 67 3.01 5.68 0.77
CA ALA A 67 2.05 6.25 -0.17
C ALA A 67 0.58 5.87 0.16
N ILE A 68 0.36 4.84 0.97
CA ILE A 68 -0.95 4.45 1.49
C ILE A 68 -0.90 4.68 3.00
N LEU A 69 -1.87 5.43 3.52
CA LEU A 69 -1.99 5.75 4.94
C LEU A 69 -3.42 5.45 5.41
N LYS A 70 -3.56 4.94 6.62
CA LYS A 70 -4.85 4.90 7.31
C LYS A 70 -5.24 6.35 7.64
N LYS A 71 -6.45 6.79 7.29
CA LYS A 71 -6.92 8.13 7.65
C LYS A 71 -6.90 8.30 9.16
N ARG A 72 -6.51 9.50 9.61
CA ARG A 72 -6.24 9.88 11.02
C ARG A 72 -4.98 9.24 11.63
N LYS A 73 -4.24 8.43 10.87
CA LYS A 73 -2.93 7.93 11.26
C LYS A 73 -1.89 8.61 10.38
N GLY A 74 -1.03 9.41 11.00
CA GLY A 74 -0.01 10.17 10.28
C GLY A 74 1.21 9.31 9.98
N PHE A 75 2.34 9.98 9.76
CA PHE A 75 3.64 9.33 9.84
C PHE A 75 4.04 9.20 11.31
N ASP A 76 3.43 8.25 12.00
CA ASP A 76 3.70 8.05 13.43
C ASP A 76 5.13 7.51 13.66
N VAL A 77 5.72 6.86 12.65
CA VAL A 77 7.07 6.32 12.72
C VAL A 77 8.09 7.35 12.22
N PRO A 78 9.05 7.76 13.05
CA PRO A 78 10.09 8.70 12.66
C PRO A 78 11.00 8.13 11.57
N ILE A 79 11.60 9.02 10.80
CA ILE A 79 12.60 8.67 9.77
C ILE A 79 13.78 7.99 10.45
N GLY A 80 14.28 6.90 9.85
CA GLY A 80 15.32 6.02 10.38
C GLY A 80 14.79 4.77 11.11
N ASN A 81 13.51 4.77 11.50
CA ASN A 81 12.87 3.63 12.17
C ASN A 81 11.79 2.95 11.32
N ARG A 82 11.65 3.33 10.04
CA ARG A 82 10.66 2.71 9.15
C ARG A 82 11.16 1.33 8.70
N PRO A 83 10.26 0.43 8.28
CA PRO A 83 10.63 -0.96 7.95
C PRO A 83 11.74 -1.08 6.89
N PHE A 84 11.80 -0.13 5.95
CA PHE A 84 12.72 -0.15 4.81
C PHE A 84 13.85 0.90 4.90
N ASP A 85 14.01 1.58 6.04
CA ASP A 85 15.10 2.55 6.22
C ASP A 85 16.44 1.86 6.50
N LYS A 86 16.42 0.70 7.16
CA LYS A 86 17.63 -0.06 7.56
C LYS A 86 17.94 -1.24 6.65
N ARG A 87 16.95 -1.69 5.86
CA ARG A 87 17.05 -2.87 5.00
C ARG A 87 16.38 -2.60 3.67
N GLU A 88 17.02 -3.06 2.60
CA GLU A 88 16.49 -2.95 1.25
C GLU A 88 15.21 -3.78 1.07
N ILE A 89 14.35 -3.31 0.16
CA ILE A 89 13.14 -4.03 -0.22
C ILE A 89 13.54 -5.34 -0.91
N GLY A 90 13.12 -6.49 -0.36
CA GLY A 90 13.42 -7.80 -0.93
C GLY A 90 14.71 -8.44 -0.44
N SER A 91 15.34 -7.86 0.60
CA SER A 91 16.48 -8.47 1.31
C SER A 91 16.16 -9.91 1.78
N GLU A 92 14.90 -10.21 2.07
CA GLU A 92 14.42 -11.56 2.40
C GLU A 92 14.60 -12.59 1.26
N VAL A 93 14.55 -12.16 0.00
CA VAL A 93 14.72 -13.04 -1.17
C VAL A 93 16.19 -13.26 -1.47
N GLY A 94 17.04 -12.26 -1.22
CA GLY A 94 18.48 -12.35 -1.42
C GLY A 94 19.17 -13.32 -0.47
N ALA A 95 18.71 -13.39 0.79
CA ALA A 95 19.27 -14.27 1.82
C ALA A 95 18.91 -15.77 1.67
N LEU A 96 17.96 -16.09 0.80
CA LEU A 96 17.48 -17.45 0.52
C LEU A 96 18.23 -18.13 -0.65
N ARG A 97 19.19 -17.43 -1.26
CA ARG A 97 20.15 -17.95 -2.24
C ARG A 97 21.46 -18.30 -1.57
#